data_AF-A0A0D6M5Y9-F1
#
_entry.id   AF-A0A0D6M5Y9-F1
#
_cell.length_a   1.000
_cell.length_b   1.000
_cell.length_c   1.000
_cell.angle_alpha   90.00
_cell.angle_beta   90.00
_cell.angle_gamma   90.00
#
_symmetry.space_group_name_H-M   'P 1'
#
loop_
_entity.id
_entity.type
_entity.pdbx_description
1 polymer ?
#
loop_
_entity_poly.entity_id
_entity_poly.type
_entity_poly.pdbx_seq_one_letter_code
_entity_poly.pdbx_strand_id
1 'polypeptide(L)'
;MHRLCTDVMKRIKRILSEDFVDFAEHTRNDIIVGVEIRFEEIRFPAVTVCNINPYKNSLARQTSSIKSALESFESAIDRTAGNEPREKSVAREKRSAGVPPLRPAHVYCRKNQDHYSVDPEGDEQCVLYYTRLDNCLSEC
;
A
#
# COMPACT_ATOMS: atom_id res chain seq x y z
N MET A 1 23.58 -63.76 37.99
CA MET A 1 23.98 -62.35 38.21
C MET A 1 24.32 -61.58 36.92
N HIS A 2 25.03 -62.17 35.94
CA HIS A 2 25.46 -61.45 34.72
C HIS A 2 24.32 -60.87 33.86
N ARG A 3 23.21 -61.61 33.69
CA ARG A 3 22.04 -61.16 32.90
C ARG A 3 21.31 -59.96 33.50
N LEU A 4 21.22 -59.92 34.84
CA LEU A 4 20.58 -58.83 35.57
C LEU A 4 21.36 -57.52 35.40
N CYS A 5 22.69 -57.59 35.43
CA CYS A 5 23.55 -56.43 35.20
C CYS A 5 23.41 -55.91 33.75
N THR A 6 23.37 -56.80 32.75
CA THR A 6 23.13 -56.39 31.35
C THR A 6 21.75 -55.78 31.13
N ASP A 7 20.69 -56.27 31.80
CA ASP A 7 19.35 -55.68 31.68
C ASP A 7 19.25 -54.30 32.33
N VAL A 8 19.88 -54.12 33.50
CA VAL A 8 19.97 -52.81 34.16
C VAL A 8 20.72 -51.82 33.28
N MET A 9 21.88 -52.21 32.74
CA MET A 9 22.66 -51.35 31.84
C MET A 9 21.90 -51.02 30.54
N LYS A 10 21.12 -51.98 30.00
CA LYS A 10 20.30 -51.77 28.80
C LYS A 10 19.13 -50.83 29.07
N ARG A 11 18.59 -50.82 30.29
CA ARG A 11 17.52 -49.90 30.71
C ARG A 11 18.06 -48.50 30.98
N ILE A 12 19.20 -48.37 31.64
CA ILE A 12 19.90 -47.09 31.83
C ILE A 12 20.25 -46.47 30.47
N LYS A 13 20.77 -47.26 29.53
CA LYS A 13 21.09 -46.79 28.17
C LYS A 13 19.84 -46.31 27.40
N ARG A 14 18.67 -46.90 27.64
CA ARG A 14 17.41 -46.46 27.02
C ARG A 14 16.91 -45.15 27.61
N ILE A 15 16.92 -45.03 28.94
CA ILE A 15 16.53 -43.81 29.66
C ILE A 15 17.40 -42.63 29.21
N LEU A 16 18.73 -42.81 29.20
CA LEU A 16 19.66 -41.78 28.74
C LEU A 16 19.49 -41.41 27.25
N SER A 17 18.94 -42.32 26.43
CA SER A 17 18.66 -42.04 25.02
C SER A 17 17.32 -41.33 24.83
N GLU A 18 16.30 -41.63 25.63
CA GLU A 18 15.00 -40.96 25.60
C GLU A 18 15.14 -39.53 26.13
N ASP A 19 15.80 -39.34 27.27
CA ASP A 19 16.08 -38.01 27.85
C ASP A 19 16.92 -37.12 26.90
N PHE A 20 17.85 -37.72 26.14
CA PHE A 20 18.64 -37.01 25.13
C PHE A 20 17.80 -36.61 23.90
N VAL A 21 16.83 -37.44 23.49
CA VAL A 21 15.91 -37.11 22.39
C VAL A 21 14.98 -35.97 22.80
N ASP A 22 14.46 -35.97 24.02
CA ASP A 22 13.66 -34.86 24.56
C ASP A 22 14.48 -33.56 24.66
N PHE A 23 15.74 -33.63 25.11
CA PHE A 23 16.64 -32.47 25.12
C PHE A 23 16.96 -31.97 23.69
N ALA A 24 17.16 -32.87 22.73
CA ALA A 24 17.40 -32.53 21.33
C ALA A 24 16.14 -31.96 20.64
N GLU A 25 14.95 -32.35 21.08
CA GLU A 25 13.67 -31.81 20.62
C GLU A 25 13.42 -30.41 21.21
N HIS A 26 13.77 -30.19 22.48
CA HIS A 26 13.64 -28.89 23.16
C HIS A 26 14.72 -27.85 22.78
N THR A 27 15.83 -28.29 22.18
CA THR A 27 16.89 -27.39 21.65
C THR A 27 16.69 -27.02 20.18
N ARG A 28 15.56 -27.41 19.58
CA ARG A 28 15.16 -26.83 18.29
C ARG A 28 14.87 -25.35 18.51
N ASN A 29 15.55 -24.50 17.77
CA ASN A 29 15.41 -23.05 17.82
C ASN A 29 14.05 -22.63 17.25
N ASP A 30 12.98 -22.96 17.96
CA ASP A 30 11.62 -22.61 17.57
C ASP A 30 11.46 -21.10 17.72
N ILE A 31 11.27 -20.42 16.58
CA ILE A 31 11.08 -18.98 16.53
C ILE A 31 9.66 -18.68 16.97
N ILE A 32 9.50 -18.20 18.20
CA ILE A 32 8.22 -17.72 18.72
C ILE A 32 7.99 -16.31 18.18
N VAL A 33 7.01 -16.13 17.29
CA VAL A 33 6.64 -14.82 16.74
C VAL A 33 5.56 -14.19 17.62
N GLY A 34 5.88 -13.08 18.26
CA GLY A 34 4.92 -12.22 18.96
C GLY A 34 4.57 -11.00 18.12
N VAL A 35 3.27 -10.67 18.03
CA VAL A 35 2.79 -9.44 17.41
C VAL A 35 2.41 -8.46 18.52
N GLU A 36 3.10 -7.33 18.57
CA GLU A 36 2.79 -6.24 19.49
C GLU A 36 2.53 -4.97 18.67
N ILE A 37 1.49 -4.22 19.02
CA ILE A 37 1.14 -2.95 18.38
C ILE A 37 1.50 -1.83 19.36
N ARG A 38 2.36 -0.91 18.93
CA ARG A 38 2.75 0.29 19.70
C ARG A 38 2.43 1.54 18.88
N PHE A 39 1.99 2.59 19.57
CA PHE A 39 1.77 3.90 18.97
C PHE A 39 3.02 4.75 19.21
N GLU A 40 3.87 4.83 18.19
CA GLU A 40 5.13 5.60 18.21
C GLU A 40 5.07 6.67 17.11
N GLU A 41 5.75 7.80 17.33
CA GLU A 41 5.89 8.84 16.31
C GLU A 41 6.88 8.37 15.25
N ILE A 42 6.35 7.86 14.13
CA ILE A 42 7.15 7.39 13.00
C ILE A 42 7.30 8.49 11.94
N ARG A 43 8.45 8.49 11.26
CA ARG A 43 8.67 9.39 10.12
C ARG A 43 7.66 9.07 9.01
N PHE A 44 7.15 10.11 8.37
CA PHE A 44 6.26 9.96 7.22
C PHE A 44 6.94 9.12 6.13
N PRO A 45 6.29 8.05 5.63
CA PRO A 45 6.91 7.16 4.65
C PRO A 45 7.12 7.86 3.31
N ALA A 46 8.07 7.37 2.53
CA ALA A 46 8.20 7.81 1.14
C ALA A 46 6.94 7.39 0.35
N VAL A 47 6.27 8.37 -0.27
CA VAL A 47 5.11 8.13 -1.12
C VAL A 47 5.56 8.08 -2.57
N THR A 48 5.34 6.93 -3.22
CA THR A 48 5.62 6.77 -4.65
C THR A 48 4.34 6.99 -5.45
N VAL A 49 4.34 8.01 -6.30
CA VAL A 49 3.22 8.29 -7.21
C VAL A 49 3.50 7.65 -8.57
N CYS A 50 2.65 6.70 -8.97
CA CYS A 50 2.78 6.00 -10.24
C CYS A 50 1.71 6.46 -11.24
N ASN A 51 2.13 6.67 -12.49
CA ASN A 51 1.22 6.73 -13.62
C ASN A 51 1.05 5.32 -14.19
N ILE A 52 -0.20 4.87 -14.33
CA ILE A 52 -0.50 3.55 -14.93
C ILE A 52 0.00 3.43 -16.37
N ASN A 53 0.14 4.57 -17.07
CA ASN A 53 0.65 4.61 -18.42
C ASN A 53 2.18 4.71 -18.41
N PRO A 54 2.90 3.64 -18.82
CA PRO A 54 4.37 3.60 -18.75
C PRO A 54 5.04 4.52 -19.77
N TYR A 55 4.35 4.88 -20.85
CA TYR A 55 4.89 5.69 -21.94
C TYR A 55 3.91 6.75 -22.42
N LYS A 56 4.45 7.85 -22.96
CA LYS A 56 3.67 8.79 -23.77
C LYS A 56 3.26 8.08 -25.06
N ASN A 57 1.97 8.14 -25.44
CA ASN A 57 1.44 7.45 -26.62
C ASN A 57 2.23 7.77 -27.91
N SER A 58 2.62 9.04 -28.09
CA SER A 58 3.42 9.48 -29.23
C SER A 58 4.78 8.78 -29.32
N LEU A 59 5.40 8.47 -28.19
CA LEU A 59 6.70 7.80 -28.12
C LEU A 59 6.54 6.28 -28.28
N ALA A 60 5.48 5.71 -27.70
CA ALA A 60 5.18 4.29 -27.78
C ALA A 60 4.98 3.79 -29.23
N ARG A 61 4.50 4.66 -30.13
CA ARG A 61 4.33 4.35 -31.56
C ARG A 61 5.61 4.48 -32.39
N GLN A 62 6.70 5.02 -31.83
CA GLN A 62 7.98 5.16 -32.54
C GLN A 62 8.87 3.92 -32.36
N THR A 63 8.74 3.22 -31.24
CA THR A 63 9.49 1.99 -30.96
C THR A 63 8.83 0.80 -31.63
N SER A 64 9.56 0.07 -32.48
CA SER A 64 9.02 -1.01 -33.33
C SER A 64 8.31 -2.12 -32.55
N SER A 65 8.88 -2.57 -31.43
CA SER A 65 8.31 -3.64 -30.59
C SER A 65 6.99 -3.24 -29.92
N ILE A 66 6.92 -2.00 -29.42
CA ILE A 66 5.75 -1.47 -28.71
C ILE A 66 4.64 -1.14 -29.70
N LYS A 67 5.00 -0.58 -30.86
CA LYS A 67 4.07 -0.25 -31.94
C LYS A 67 3.30 -1.49 -32.43
N SER A 68 4.00 -2.59 -32.72
CA SER A 68 3.35 -3.82 -33.21
C SER A 68 2.39 -4.43 -32.18
N ALA A 69 2.75 -4.38 -30.90
CA ALA A 69 1.86 -4.81 -29.83
C ALA A 69 0.60 -3.93 -29.76
N LEU A 70 0.77 -2.60 -29.78
CA LEU A 70 -0.36 -1.65 -29.75
C LEU A 70 -1.30 -1.84 -30.95
N GLU A 71 -0.77 -2.00 -32.16
CA GLU A 71 -1.57 -2.23 -33.37
C GLU A 71 -2.35 -3.54 -33.31
N SER A 72 -1.75 -4.59 -32.73
CA SER A 72 -2.42 -5.88 -32.53
C SER A 72 -3.59 -5.77 -31.55
N PHE A 73 -3.41 -5.01 -30.46
CA PHE A 73 -4.49 -4.72 -29.50
C PHE A 73 -5.59 -3.86 -30.11
N GLU A 74 -5.24 -2.78 -30.82
CA GLU A 74 -6.21 -1.93 -31.53
C GLU A 74 -7.04 -2.75 -32.51
N SER A 75 -6.39 -3.61 -33.32
CA SER A 75 -7.11 -4.48 -34.25
C SER A 75 -8.02 -5.49 -33.56
N ALA A 76 -7.68 -5.98 -32.36
CA ALA A 76 -8.54 -6.89 -31.61
C ALA A 76 -9.76 -6.16 -31.00
N ILE A 77 -9.58 -4.92 -30.56
CA ILE A 77 -10.65 -4.05 -30.06
C ILE A 77 -11.63 -3.72 -31.19
N ASP A 78 -11.12 -3.33 -32.36
CA ASP A 78 -11.95 -2.97 -33.51
C ASP A 78 -12.79 -4.16 -34.00
N ARG A 79 -12.23 -5.38 -33.95
CA ARG A 79 -12.95 -6.61 -34.33
C ARG A 79 -14.04 -7.01 -33.32
N THR A 80 -13.87 -6.64 -32.06
CA THR A 80 -14.85 -6.95 -31.00
C THR A 80 -15.91 -5.88 -30.85
N ALA A 81 -15.65 -4.65 -31.30
CA ALA A 81 -16.57 -3.52 -31.18
C ALA A 81 -17.73 -3.50 -32.20
N GLY A 82 -17.74 -4.40 -33.20
CA GLY A 82 -18.76 -4.43 -34.25
C GLY A 82 -18.57 -3.32 -35.28
N ASN A 83 -18.68 -3.66 -36.56
CA ASN A 83 -18.41 -2.79 -37.71
C ASN A 83 -19.28 -1.53 -37.75
N GLU A 84 -18.84 -0.44 -37.13
CA GLU A 84 -19.20 0.91 -37.55
C GLU A 84 -17.92 1.77 -37.58
N PRO A 85 -17.55 2.37 -38.72
CA PRO A 85 -16.40 3.25 -38.80
C PRO A 85 -16.70 4.50 -37.95
N ARG A 86 -16.14 4.55 -36.74
CA ARG A 86 -16.19 5.76 -35.92
C ARG A 86 -15.43 6.86 -36.66
N GLU A 87 -16.18 7.80 -37.25
CA GLU A 87 -15.65 9.08 -37.68
C GLU A 87 -14.79 9.67 -36.55
N LYS A 88 -13.64 10.22 -36.93
CA LYS A 88 -12.71 10.90 -36.01
C LYS A 88 -13.29 12.24 -35.56
N SER A 89 -14.42 12.22 -34.87
CA SER A 89 -15.06 13.38 -34.26
C SER A 89 -15.28 13.12 -32.78
N VAL A 90 -14.19 12.88 -32.06
CA VAL A 90 -14.18 13.16 -30.62
C VAL A 90 -13.43 14.47 -30.44
N ALA A 91 -14.12 15.58 -30.77
CA ALA A 91 -13.93 16.76 -29.94
C ALA A 91 -14.10 16.26 -28.51
N ARG A 92 -13.02 16.28 -27.74
CA ARG A 92 -13.01 15.89 -26.33
C ARG A 92 -14.00 16.79 -25.63
N GLU A 93 -15.25 16.34 -25.51
CA GLU A 93 -16.20 16.97 -24.63
C GLU A 93 -15.56 16.87 -23.25
N LYS A 94 -15.10 18.02 -22.73
CA LYS A 94 -14.69 18.12 -21.35
C LYS A 94 -15.90 17.64 -20.59
N ARG A 95 -15.85 16.42 -20.05
CA ARG A 95 -16.69 16.08 -18.91
C ARG A 95 -16.40 17.19 -17.92
N SER A 96 -17.32 18.14 -17.81
CA SER A 96 -17.56 18.85 -16.58
C SER A 96 -17.78 17.71 -15.60
N ALA A 97 -16.69 17.26 -14.97
CA ALA A 97 -16.81 16.57 -13.72
C ALA A 97 -17.67 17.52 -12.92
N GLY A 98 -18.93 17.15 -12.68
CA GLY A 98 -19.67 17.71 -11.58
C GLY A 98 -18.87 17.33 -10.35
N VAL A 99 -17.79 18.07 -10.10
CA VAL A 99 -17.09 18.08 -8.84
C VAL A 99 -18.21 18.53 -7.90
N PRO A 100 -18.66 17.66 -6.99
CA PRO A 100 -19.62 18.09 -5.98
C PRO A 100 -19.04 19.37 -5.37
N PRO A 101 -19.82 20.45 -5.23
CA PRO A 101 -19.29 21.69 -4.68
C PRO A 101 -18.56 21.35 -3.38
N LEU A 102 -17.25 21.62 -3.35
CA LEU A 102 -16.42 21.34 -2.21
C LEU A 102 -17.03 22.09 -1.04
N ARG A 103 -17.55 21.35 -0.06
CA ARG A 103 -18.16 21.97 1.11
C ARG A 103 -17.02 22.50 1.97
N PRO A 104 -17.04 23.79 2.33
CA PRO A 104 -16.09 24.31 3.30
C PRO A 104 -16.22 23.52 4.61
N ALA A 105 -15.07 23.13 5.18
CA ALA A 105 -15.03 22.53 6.50
C ALA A 105 -14.74 23.63 7.52
N HIS A 106 -15.60 23.76 8.52
CA HIS A 106 -15.36 24.62 9.66
C HIS A 106 -14.49 23.88 10.68
N VAL A 107 -13.36 24.47 11.05
CA VAL A 107 -12.44 23.94 12.06
C VAL A 107 -12.10 25.01 13.08
N TYR A 108 -11.69 24.61 14.27
CA TYR A 108 -11.17 25.52 15.27
C TYR A 108 -9.65 25.69 15.08
N CYS A 109 -9.15 26.89 15.34
CA CYS A 109 -7.74 27.24 15.24
C CYS A 109 -7.28 28.08 16.43
N ARG A 110 -5.98 28.05 16.68
CA ARG A 110 -5.28 28.91 17.63
C ARG A 110 -4.31 29.83 16.89
N LYS A 111 -4.33 31.12 17.21
CA LYS A 111 -3.41 32.11 16.64
C LYS A 111 -2.04 32.04 17.31
N ASN A 112 -1.01 31.82 16.51
CA ASN A 112 0.39 31.85 16.95
C ASN A 112 1.13 32.96 16.19
N GLN A 113 1.35 34.08 16.88
CA GLN A 113 2.00 35.30 16.35
C GLN A 113 1.30 35.86 15.09
N ASP A 114 1.63 35.35 13.90
CA ASP A 114 1.06 35.77 12.60
C ASP A 114 0.47 34.59 11.77
N HIS A 115 0.37 33.39 12.35
CA HIS A 115 -0.19 32.22 11.66
C HIS A 115 -1.25 31.50 12.50
N TYR A 116 -2.23 30.92 11.81
CA TYR A 116 -3.30 30.13 12.41
C TYR A 116 -3.03 28.65 12.22
N SER A 117 -2.88 27.93 13.33
CA SER A 117 -2.75 26.47 13.34
C SER A 117 -4.06 25.83 13.77
N VAL A 118 -4.46 24.75 13.09
CA VAL A 118 -5.65 23.97 13.45
C VAL A 118 -5.47 23.38 14.85
N ASP A 119 -6.41 23.66 15.75
CA ASP A 119 -6.39 23.23 17.14
C ASP A 119 -7.85 22.98 17.59
N PRO A 120 -8.21 21.75 18.00
CA PRO A 120 -9.56 21.43 18.47
C PRO A 120 -10.00 22.26 19.69
N GLU A 121 -9.03 22.77 20.46
CA GLU A 121 -9.23 23.63 21.63
C GLU A 121 -8.92 25.10 21.31
N GLY A 122 -8.99 25.45 20.03
CA GLY A 122 -8.81 26.82 19.53
C GLY A 122 -10.05 27.68 19.76
N ASP A 123 -9.82 28.98 20.00
CA ASP A 123 -10.88 29.95 20.28
C ASP A 123 -11.43 30.62 19.01
N GLU A 124 -10.80 30.41 17.86
CA GLU A 124 -11.20 31.00 16.58
C GLU A 124 -11.72 29.93 15.60
N GLN A 125 -12.79 30.25 14.86
CA GLN A 125 -13.38 29.35 13.86
C GLN A 125 -12.88 29.71 12.46
N CYS A 126 -12.18 28.79 11.82
CA CYS A 126 -11.59 28.95 10.49
C CYS A 126 -12.39 28.18 9.43
N VAL A 127 -12.31 28.65 8.20
CA VAL A 127 -12.86 27.93 7.04
C VAL A 127 -11.72 27.34 6.22
N LEU A 128 -11.75 26.02 6.04
CA LEU A 128 -10.82 25.30 5.16
C LEU A 128 -11.44 25.10 3.78
N TYR A 129 -10.75 25.62 2.76
CA TYR A 129 -11.03 25.33 1.36
C TYR A 129 -10.01 24.32 0.82
N TYR A 130 -10.48 23.11 0.47
CA TYR A 130 -9.64 22.16 -0.27
C TYR A 130 -9.42 22.68 -1.69
N THR A 131 -8.25 23.24 -1.99
CA THR A 131 -7.87 23.53 -3.38
C THR A 131 -7.20 22.31 -4.00
N ARG A 132 -7.28 22.17 -5.33
CA ARG A 132 -6.73 21.05 -6.12
C ARG A 132 -5.20 20.90 -6.05
N LEU A 133 -4.53 21.72 -5.23
CA LEU A 133 -3.08 21.87 -5.08
C LEU A 133 -2.59 21.49 -3.68
N ASP A 134 -3.40 20.82 -2.86
CA ASP A 134 -3.06 20.38 -1.49
C ASP A 134 -2.58 21.52 -0.56
N ASN A 135 -2.93 22.77 -0.88
CA ASN A 135 -2.64 23.92 -0.04
C ASN A 135 -3.88 24.23 0.83
N CYS A 136 -3.74 24.10 2.15
CA CYS A 136 -4.71 24.61 3.11
C CYS A 136 -4.58 26.13 3.17
N LEU A 137 -5.48 26.82 2.49
CA LEU A 137 -5.74 28.24 2.73
C LEU A 137 -6.78 28.30 3.84
N SER A 138 -6.35 28.66 5.05
CA SER A 138 -7.23 29.07 6.13
C SER A 138 -7.45 30.58 6.01
N GLU A 139 -8.71 30.97 5.80
CA GLU A 139 -9.14 32.35 6.07
C GLU A 139 -9.80 32.35 7.46
N CYS A 140 -9.31 33.26 8.31
CA CYS A 140 -9.83 33.55 9.65
C CYS A 140 -10.38 34.98 9.63
#